data_AF-A0A1I0SPL4-F1
#
_entry.id   AF-A0A1I0SPL4-F1
#
_cell.length_a   1.000
_cell.length_b   1.000
_cell.length_c   1.000
_cell.angle_alpha   90.00
_cell.angle_beta   90.00
_cell.angle_gamma   90.00
#
_symmetry.space_group_name_H-M   'P 1'
#
loop_
_entity.id
_entity.type
_entity.pdbx_description
1 polymer ?
#
loop_
_entity_poly.entity_id
_entity_poly.type
_entity_poly.pdbx_seq_one_letter_code
_entity_poly.pdbx_strand_id
1 'polypeptide(L)'
;MHHISDKRKVKLVIYEVQDMNEDVSMQEIVRLKLGKSNVKFDNPNSTAMYLNASVRELDLAKAIYKTLIEPKISTRETYDLSDQDTSRLYDYFEHIKISIIMAYTAVECLCNALTPIDYSYTERTKDGDRLWDFKEIQRWKSTTQKLRQILPKALKMKDPGQFKSYSTFCKLEEIRNDVIHTRSVLPKNLKMEDRLDYRLLQPRIFNLITSAKSLIKEIHKSLPYTKEMPMLYDTEDIEKIKIKSWDDLGFSKIE
;
A
#
# COMPACT_ATOMS: atom_id res chain seq x y z
N MET A 1 11.53 -11.26 20.33
CA MET A 1 10.56 -11.41 19.24
C MET A 1 9.16 -11.30 19.82
N HIS A 2 8.41 -10.26 19.47
CA HIS A 2 7.04 -10.06 19.98
C HIS A 2 6.04 -10.60 18.96
N HIS A 3 5.09 -11.42 19.41
CA HIS A 3 4.06 -11.98 18.54
C HIS A 3 3.00 -10.93 18.24
N ILE A 4 2.76 -10.65 16.95
CA ILE A 4 1.77 -9.69 16.49
C ILE A 4 0.48 -10.46 16.17
N SER A 5 -0.61 -10.14 16.87
CA SER A 5 -1.90 -10.81 16.68
C SER A 5 -2.50 -10.60 15.28
N ASP A 6 -2.24 -9.45 14.66
CA ASP A 6 -2.67 -9.13 13.30
C ASP A 6 -1.76 -8.05 12.69
N LYS A 7 -1.14 -8.32 11.54
CA LYS A 7 -0.25 -7.35 10.86
C LYS A 7 -0.95 -6.10 10.34
N ARG A 8 -2.28 -6.06 10.34
CA ARG A 8 -3.08 -4.94 9.80
C ARG A 8 -3.30 -3.81 10.80
N LYS A 9 -2.89 -3.96 12.06
CA LYS A 9 -2.95 -2.87 13.04
C LYS A 9 -1.75 -1.92 12.92
N VAL A 10 -1.87 -0.74 13.51
CA VAL A 10 -0.73 0.17 13.73
C VAL A 10 0.30 -0.53 14.61
N LYS A 11 1.58 -0.38 14.24
CA LYS A 11 2.70 -0.99 14.95
C LYS A 11 2.69 -0.53 16.41
N LEU A 12 2.72 -1.50 17.32
CA LEU A 12 2.82 -1.21 18.75
C LEU A 12 4.20 -0.63 19.08
N VAL A 13 4.25 0.23 20.08
CA VAL A 13 5.50 0.81 20.59
C VAL A 13 5.90 0.03 21.84
N ILE A 14 7.17 -0.34 21.95
CA ILE A 14 7.69 -1.04 23.13
C ILE A 14 8.69 -0.14 23.83
N TYR A 15 8.48 0.07 25.12
CA TYR A 15 9.41 0.76 26.00
C TYR A 15 10.15 -0.24 26.88
N GLU A 16 11.48 -0.15 26.90
CA GLU A 16 12.33 -0.83 27.90
C GLU A 16 12.47 0.16 29.08
N VAL A 17 11.75 -0.09 30.17
CA VAL A 17 11.67 0.80 31.33
C VAL A 17 12.71 0.36 32.36
N GLN A 18 13.80 1.11 32.48
CA GLN A 18 14.99 0.64 33.19
C GLN A 18 14.80 0.51 34.70
N ASP A 19 14.08 1.44 35.34
CA ASP A 19 13.84 1.41 36.79
C ASP A 19 12.91 0.26 37.22
N MET A 20 11.97 -0.12 36.36
CA MET A 20 11.07 -1.27 36.55
C MET A 20 11.71 -2.60 36.11
N ASN A 21 12.76 -2.56 35.28
CA ASN A 21 13.33 -3.72 34.60
C ASN A 21 12.27 -4.53 33.82
N GLU A 22 11.36 -3.82 33.15
CA GLU A 22 10.23 -4.40 32.40
C GLU A 22 10.12 -3.81 30.99
N ASP A 23 9.57 -4.62 30.07
CA ASP A 23 9.13 -4.15 28.76
C ASP A 23 7.64 -3.80 28.80
N VAL A 24 7.27 -2.60 28.38
CA VAL A 24 5.87 -2.18 28.29
C VAL A 24 5.48 -1.90 26.84
N SER A 25 4.45 -2.62 26.38
CA SER A 25 3.88 -2.44 25.04
C SER A 25 2.70 -1.47 25.07
N MET A 26 2.74 -0.43 24.23
CA MET A 26 1.63 0.50 24.01
C MET A 26 0.99 0.27 22.65
N GLN A 27 -0.35 0.17 22.65
CA GLN A 27 -1.17 0.02 21.45
C GLN A 27 -2.25 1.11 21.46
N GLU A 28 -2.39 1.80 20.33
CA GLU A 28 -3.48 2.75 20.14
C GLU A 28 -4.81 2.01 19.94
N ILE A 29 -5.81 2.36 20.75
CA ILE A 29 -7.16 1.77 20.71
C ILE A 29 -8.15 2.81 20.20
N VAL A 30 -8.88 2.46 19.14
CA VAL A 30 -10.00 3.26 18.63
C VAL A 30 -11.25 2.94 19.45
N ARG A 31 -11.98 3.98 19.87
CA ARG A 31 -13.25 3.86 20.59
C ARG A 31 -14.33 4.65 19.85
N LEU A 32 -15.35 3.95 19.35
CA LEU A 32 -16.44 4.56 18.58
C LEU A 32 -17.79 4.21 19.22
N LYS A 33 -18.70 5.19 19.26
CA LYS A 33 -20.10 4.97 19.65
C LYS A 33 -20.92 4.62 18.43
N LEU A 34 -21.46 3.40 18.40
CA LEU A 34 -22.37 2.91 17.36
C LEU A 34 -23.77 2.74 17.97
N GLY A 35 -24.63 3.73 17.77
CA GLY A 35 -25.94 3.79 18.40
C GLY A 35 -25.85 3.81 19.92
N LYS A 36 -26.34 2.76 20.57
CA LYS A 36 -26.31 2.59 22.04
C LYS A 36 -25.04 1.88 22.55
N SER A 37 -24.22 1.34 21.66
CA SER A 37 -23.05 0.52 22.02
C SER A 37 -21.73 1.26 21.78
N ASN A 38 -20.71 0.90 22.54
CA ASN A 38 -19.33 1.34 22.28
C ASN A 38 -18.54 0.17 21.70
N VAL A 39 -17.91 0.39 20.55
CA VAL A 39 -16.99 -0.57 19.93
C VAL A 39 -15.57 -0.10 20.18
N LYS A 40 -14.70 -1.04 20.59
CA LYS A 40 -13.29 -0.81 20.85
C LYS A 40 -12.44 -1.84 20.11
N PHE A 41 -11.40 -1.39 19.42
CA PHE A 41 -10.49 -2.25 18.66
C PHE A 41 -9.12 -1.57 18.47
N ASP A 42 -8.09 -2.35 18.16
CA ASP A 42 -6.75 -1.86 17.83
C ASP A 42 -6.82 -0.95 16.59
N ASN A 43 -6.16 0.21 16.63
CA ASN A 43 -6.17 1.15 15.51
C ASN A 43 -5.63 0.47 14.23
N PRO A 44 -6.39 0.39 13.13
CA PRO A 44 -5.92 -0.22 11.90
C PRO A 44 -4.89 0.66 11.18
N ASN A 45 -3.90 0.03 10.55
CA ASN A 45 -3.03 0.68 9.59
C ASN A 45 -3.63 0.54 8.18
N SER A 46 -4.09 1.65 7.60
CA SER A 46 -4.74 1.66 6.28
C SER A 46 -3.85 1.07 5.18
N THR A 47 -2.55 1.39 5.16
CA THR A 47 -1.61 0.81 4.19
C THR A 47 -1.55 -0.71 4.32
N ALA A 48 -1.46 -1.24 5.54
CA ALA A 48 -1.44 -2.68 5.78
C ALA A 48 -2.76 -3.36 5.36
N MET A 49 -3.91 -2.73 5.62
CA MET A 49 -5.21 -3.24 5.19
C MET A 49 -5.31 -3.37 3.67
N TYR A 50 -4.97 -2.31 2.93
CA TYR A 50 -4.98 -2.31 1.46
C TYR A 50 -3.98 -3.31 0.88
N LEU A 51 -2.77 -3.37 1.45
CA LEU A 51 -1.75 -4.31 1.00
C LEU A 51 -2.16 -5.76 1.24
N ASN A 52 -2.77 -6.05 2.39
CA ASN A 52 -3.26 -7.39 2.70
C ASN A 52 -4.40 -7.82 1.76
N ALA A 53 -5.33 -6.90 1.46
CA ALA A 53 -6.37 -7.16 0.47
C ALA A 53 -5.76 -7.44 -0.91
N SER A 54 -4.82 -6.61 -1.36
CA SER A 54 -4.14 -6.82 -2.65
C SER A 54 -3.48 -8.18 -2.77
N VAL A 55 -2.76 -8.63 -1.74
CA VAL A 55 -2.09 -9.94 -1.71
C VAL A 55 -3.12 -11.07 -1.79
N ARG A 56 -4.19 -11.02 -0.98
CA ARG A 56 -5.23 -12.05 -1.00
C ARG A 56 -5.87 -12.18 -2.40
N GLU A 57 -6.25 -11.07 -3.01
CA GLU A 57 -6.86 -11.09 -4.34
C GLU A 57 -5.86 -11.52 -5.43
N LEU A 58 -4.57 -11.18 -5.28
CA LEU A 58 -3.53 -11.65 -6.19
C LEU A 58 -3.38 -13.18 -6.14
N ASP A 59 -3.43 -13.77 -4.94
CA ASP A 59 -3.28 -15.20 -4.76
C ASP A 59 -4.47 -15.96 -5.37
N LEU A 60 -5.70 -15.44 -5.21
CA LEU A 60 -6.90 -15.97 -5.88
C LEU A 60 -6.76 -15.89 -7.42
N ALA A 61 -6.36 -14.74 -7.95
CA ALA A 61 -6.14 -14.56 -9.39
C ALA A 61 -5.06 -15.53 -9.92
N LYS A 62 -3.94 -15.69 -9.19
CA LYS A 62 -2.87 -16.63 -9.57
C LYS A 62 -3.34 -18.08 -9.57
N ALA A 63 -4.18 -18.48 -8.62
CA ALA A 63 -4.73 -19.83 -8.56
C ALA A 63 -5.59 -20.14 -9.80
N ILE A 64 -6.44 -19.19 -10.22
CA ILE A 64 -7.21 -19.33 -11.45
C ILE A 64 -6.27 -19.35 -12.67
N TYR A 65 -5.33 -18.41 -12.76
CA TYR A 65 -4.39 -18.32 -13.88
C TYR A 65 -3.63 -19.63 -14.11
N LYS A 66 -3.07 -20.20 -13.02
CA LYS A 66 -2.30 -21.45 -13.05
C LYS A 66 -3.12 -22.65 -13.51
N THR A 67 -4.42 -22.68 -13.19
CA THR A 67 -5.29 -23.84 -13.46
C THR A 67 -6.06 -23.71 -14.76
N LEU A 68 -6.31 -22.50 -15.25
CA LEU A 68 -7.11 -22.24 -16.44
C LEU A 68 -6.27 -21.77 -17.64
N ILE A 69 -5.40 -20.79 -17.43
CA ILE A 69 -4.76 -20.03 -18.51
C ILE A 69 -3.40 -20.65 -18.85
N GLU A 70 -2.52 -20.82 -17.85
CA GLU A 70 -1.15 -21.29 -18.02
C GLU A 70 -1.04 -22.64 -18.80
N PRO A 71 -1.86 -23.68 -18.50
CA PRO A 71 -1.77 -24.96 -19.22
C PRO A 71 -2.17 -24.86 -20.70
N LYS A 72 -2.97 -23.85 -21.05
CA LYS A 72 -3.52 -23.68 -22.40
C LYS A 72 -2.65 -22.80 -23.29
N ILE A 73 -1.84 -21.90 -22.70
CA ILE A 73 -0.92 -21.01 -23.44
C ILE A 73 0.22 -21.80 -24.12
N SER A 74 0.73 -22.87 -23.50
CA SER A 74 1.90 -23.60 -24.00
C SER A 74 1.58 -24.74 -24.96
N THR A 75 0.30 -25.10 -25.13
CA THR A 75 -0.09 -26.36 -25.79
C THR A 75 -0.94 -26.20 -27.05
N ARG A 76 -1.52 -25.02 -27.35
CA ARG A 76 -2.46 -24.86 -28.46
C ARG A 76 -2.32 -23.50 -29.15
N GLU A 77 -2.47 -23.48 -30.47
CA GLU A 77 -2.48 -22.26 -31.29
C GLU A 77 -3.76 -21.43 -31.07
N THR A 78 -4.90 -22.08 -30.80
CA THR A 78 -6.18 -21.44 -30.46
C THR A 78 -7.01 -22.42 -29.62
N TYR A 79 -7.74 -21.92 -28.63
CA TYR A 79 -8.68 -22.72 -27.84
C TYR A 79 -9.90 -21.90 -27.45
N ASP A 80 -11.07 -22.53 -27.54
CA ASP A 80 -12.31 -21.95 -27.03
C ASP A 80 -12.48 -22.32 -25.55
N LEU A 81 -13.02 -21.38 -24.77
CA LEU A 81 -13.41 -21.65 -23.39
C LEU A 81 -14.83 -22.19 -23.37
N SER A 82 -15.09 -23.16 -22.50
CA SER A 82 -16.46 -23.52 -22.13
C SER A 82 -17.11 -22.37 -21.36
N ASP A 83 -18.43 -22.40 -21.21
CA ASP A 83 -19.15 -21.40 -20.40
C ASP A 83 -18.61 -21.36 -18.96
N GLN A 84 -18.34 -22.53 -18.37
CA GLN A 84 -17.78 -22.63 -17.02
C GLN A 84 -16.38 -22.01 -16.93
N ASP A 85 -15.50 -22.28 -17.91
CA ASP A 85 -14.17 -21.69 -17.94
C ASP A 85 -14.21 -20.18 -18.23
N THR A 86 -15.21 -19.73 -18.99
CA THR A 86 -15.46 -18.31 -19.24
C THR A 86 -15.84 -17.58 -17.94
N SER A 87 -16.73 -18.15 -17.13
CA SER A 87 -17.03 -17.60 -15.80
C SER A 87 -15.78 -17.51 -14.92
N ARG A 88 -14.95 -18.56 -14.90
CA ARG A 88 -13.69 -18.55 -14.14
C ARG A 88 -12.71 -17.49 -14.65
N LEU A 89 -12.68 -17.24 -15.95
CA LEU A 89 -11.87 -16.14 -16.52
C LEU A 89 -12.39 -14.76 -16.06
N TYR A 90 -13.69 -14.59 -15.90
CA TYR A 90 -14.25 -13.36 -15.35
C TYR A 90 -13.89 -13.18 -13.88
N ASP A 91 -13.97 -14.23 -13.06
CA ASP A 91 -13.49 -14.21 -11.67
C ASP A 91 -12.01 -13.81 -11.58
N TYR A 92 -11.18 -14.33 -12.49
CA TYR A 92 -9.78 -13.89 -12.62
C TYR A 92 -9.66 -12.38 -12.86
N PHE A 93 -10.42 -11.84 -13.82
CA PHE A 93 -10.39 -10.42 -14.12
C PHE A 93 -10.87 -9.55 -12.95
N GLU A 94 -11.85 -10.00 -12.18
CA GLU A 94 -12.30 -9.32 -10.97
C GLU A 94 -11.18 -9.29 -9.91
N HIS A 95 -10.65 -10.45 -9.55
CA HIS A 95 -9.59 -10.56 -8.56
C HIS A 95 -8.33 -9.76 -8.94
N ILE A 96 -7.87 -9.84 -10.20
CA ILE A 96 -6.66 -9.13 -10.61
C ILE A 96 -6.88 -7.60 -10.60
N LYS A 97 -8.05 -7.12 -11.02
CA LYS A 97 -8.40 -5.68 -11.00
C LYS A 97 -8.48 -5.15 -9.57
N ILE A 98 -9.10 -5.89 -8.66
CA ILE A 98 -9.14 -5.51 -7.24
C ILE A 98 -7.71 -5.47 -6.69
N SER A 99 -6.88 -6.48 -6.99
CA SER A 99 -5.50 -6.52 -6.52
C SER A 99 -4.66 -5.32 -6.98
N ILE A 100 -4.82 -4.90 -8.25
CA ILE A 100 -4.17 -3.71 -8.82
C ILE A 100 -4.57 -2.43 -8.08
N ILE A 101 -5.88 -2.22 -7.89
CA ILE A 101 -6.40 -1.02 -7.23
C ILE A 101 -5.87 -0.96 -5.79
N MET A 102 -6.00 -2.06 -5.05
CA MET A 102 -5.59 -2.13 -3.65
C MET A 102 -4.07 -1.99 -3.48
N ALA A 103 -3.26 -2.53 -4.38
CA ALA A 103 -1.79 -2.39 -4.35
C ALA A 103 -1.38 -0.92 -4.49
N TYR A 104 -1.94 -0.21 -5.47
CA TYR A 104 -1.65 1.20 -5.68
C TYR A 104 -2.14 2.05 -4.50
N THR A 105 -3.38 1.82 -4.03
CA THR A 105 -3.97 2.53 -2.90
C THR A 105 -3.16 2.34 -1.61
N ALA A 106 -2.55 1.17 -1.38
CA ALA A 106 -1.67 0.97 -0.23
C ALA A 106 -0.48 1.95 -0.21
N VAL A 107 0.17 2.17 -1.37
CA VAL A 107 1.29 3.12 -1.50
C VAL A 107 0.81 4.56 -1.36
N GLU A 108 -0.35 4.90 -1.92
CA GLU A 108 -0.96 6.22 -1.76
C GLU A 108 -1.27 6.54 -0.29
N CYS A 109 -1.88 5.58 0.42
CA CYS A 109 -2.14 5.70 1.86
C CYS A 109 -0.85 5.89 2.66
N LEU A 110 0.23 5.17 2.30
CA LEU A 110 1.50 5.32 2.99
C LEU A 110 2.06 6.73 2.78
N CYS A 111 2.02 7.25 1.56
CA CYS A 111 2.48 8.60 1.27
C CYS A 111 1.70 9.64 2.08
N ASN A 112 0.37 9.48 2.17
CA ASN A 112 -0.49 10.37 2.95
C ASN A 112 -0.18 10.31 4.45
N ALA A 113 0.03 9.11 5.00
CA ALA A 113 0.35 8.91 6.41
C ALA A 113 1.75 9.45 6.77
N LEU A 114 2.72 9.31 5.87
CA LEU A 114 4.10 9.78 6.08
C LEU A 114 4.27 11.30 5.90
N THR A 115 3.33 11.99 5.27
CA THR A 115 3.44 13.44 5.10
C THR A 115 3.15 14.13 6.45
N PRO A 116 4.07 14.96 7.00
CA PRO A 116 3.81 15.67 8.25
C PRO A 116 2.67 16.68 8.12
N ILE A 117 1.88 16.84 9.19
CA ILE A 117 0.69 17.72 9.21
C ILE A 117 1.06 19.20 9.02
N ASP A 118 2.25 19.59 9.50
CA ASP A 118 2.82 20.93 9.41
C ASP A 118 3.63 21.17 8.12
N TYR A 119 3.73 20.17 7.25
CA TYR A 119 4.45 20.30 6.00
C TYR A 119 3.62 21.02 4.92
N SER A 120 4.26 21.95 4.21
CA SER A 120 3.72 22.61 3.02
C SER A 120 4.65 22.42 1.82
N TYR A 121 4.07 22.33 0.63
CA TYR A 121 4.82 22.13 -0.61
C TYR A 121 4.58 23.29 -1.58
N THR A 122 5.65 23.92 -2.04
CA THR A 122 5.58 24.97 -3.08
C THR A 122 5.89 24.37 -4.45
N GLU A 123 4.97 24.54 -5.39
CA GLU A 123 5.09 24.12 -6.78
C GLU A 123 5.16 25.32 -7.70
N ARG A 124 6.16 25.35 -8.59
CA ARG A 124 6.24 26.39 -9.62
C ARG A 124 5.25 26.09 -10.74
N THR A 125 4.29 26.99 -10.94
CA THR A 125 3.31 26.90 -12.03
C THR A 125 3.56 28.01 -13.06
N LYS A 126 2.85 27.97 -14.19
CA LYS A 126 2.91 29.03 -15.21
C LYS A 126 2.44 30.39 -14.67
N ASP A 127 1.52 30.37 -13.71
CA ASP A 127 0.90 31.56 -13.12
C ASP A 127 1.60 32.02 -11.83
N GLY A 128 2.74 31.41 -11.49
CA GLY A 128 3.53 31.69 -10.29
C GLY A 128 3.69 30.48 -9.37
N ASP A 129 4.37 30.70 -8.24
CA ASP A 129 4.57 29.67 -7.23
C ASP A 129 3.26 29.44 -6.45
N ARG A 130 2.75 28.21 -6.45
CA ARG A 130 1.56 27.80 -5.70
C ARG A 130 1.96 27.04 -4.44
N LEU A 131 1.50 27.49 -3.29
CA LEU A 131 1.63 26.79 -2.02
C LEU A 131 0.49 25.76 -1.88
N TRP A 132 0.84 24.56 -1.44
CA TRP A 132 -0.08 23.47 -1.14
C TRP A 132 0.06 23.08 0.33
N ASP A 133 -1.04 23.13 1.07
CA ASP A 133 -1.07 22.67 2.47
C ASP A 133 -1.17 21.14 2.57
N PHE A 134 -1.09 20.60 3.78
CA PHE A 134 -1.19 19.16 4.04
C PHE A 134 -2.45 18.50 3.44
N LYS A 135 -3.63 19.11 3.58
CA LYS A 135 -4.90 18.55 3.07
C LYS A 135 -4.94 18.60 1.55
N GLU A 136 -4.45 19.69 0.97
CA GLU A 136 -4.38 19.87 -0.47
C GLU A 136 -3.36 18.91 -1.10
N ILE A 137 -2.21 18.69 -0.46
CA ILE A 137 -1.22 17.69 -0.87
C ILE A 137 -1.86 16.31 -0.92
N GLN A 138 -2.54 15.89 0.15
CA GLN A 138 -3.18 14.58 0.21
C GLN A 138 -4.24 14.39 -0.88
N ARG A 139 -4.99 15.45 -1.21
CA ARG A 139 -6.11 15.38 -2.16
C ARG A 139 -5.71 15.53 -3.62
N TRP A 140 -4.75 16.40 -3.93
CA TRP A 140 -4.53 16.86 -5.31
C TRP A 140 -3.21 16.42 -5.93
N LYS A 141 -2.24 15.98 -5.11
CA LYS A 141 -0.95 15.50 -5.63
C LYS A 141 -1.02 14.02 -5.94
N SER A 142 -0.48 13.63 -7.10
CA SER A 142 -0.41 12.22 -7.48
C SER A 142 0.50 11.45 -6.52
N THR A 143 0.29 10.14 -6.40
CA THR A 143 1.16 9.28 -5.59
C THR A 143 2.62 9.36 -6.06
N THR A 144 2.87 9.38 -7.36
CA THR A 144 4.22 9.54 -7.94
C THR A 144 4.86 10.89 -7.61
N GLN A 145 4.09 11.98 -7.61
CA GLN A 145 4.57 13.30 -7.15
C GLN A 145 4.90 13.27 -5.65
N LYS A 146 4.02 12.67 -4.83
CA LYS A 146 4.24 12.53 -3.39
C LYS A 146 5.54 11.78 -3.11
N LEU A 147 5.73 10.64 -3.77
CA LEU A 147 6.93 9.82 -3.64
C LEU A 147 8.20 10.58 -4.00
N ARG A 148 8.26 11.26 -5.15
CA ARG A 148 9.52 11.84 -5.65
C ARG A 148 9.84 13.23 -5.17
N GLN A 149 8.83 14.03 -4.86
CA GLN A 149 9.02 15.47 -4.66
C GLN A 149 8.67 15.93 -3.26
N ILE A 150 7.68 15.28 -2.62
CA ILE A 150 7.18 15.68 -1.31
C ILE A 150 7.89 14.90 -0.21
N LEU A 151 7.79 13.57 -0.18
CA LEU A 151 8.38 12.76 0.90
C LEU A 151 9.89 12.98 1.08
N PRO A 152 10.72 13.06 0.02
CA PRO A 152 12.16 13.29 0.19
C PRO A 152 12.46 14.61 0.88
N LYS A 153 11.68 15.65 0.59
CA LYS A 153 11.84 16.98 1.20
C LYS A 153 11.26 17.03 2.61
N ALA A 154 10.07 16.47 2.80
CA ALA A 154 9.35 16.49 4.07
C ALA A 154 10.08 15.67 5.15
N LEU A 155 10.68 14.54 4.78
CA LEU A 155 11.27 13.59 5.71
C LEU A 155 12.80 13.51 5.62
N LYS A 156 13.42 14.33 4.77
CA LYS A 156 14.86 14.30 4.47
C LYS A 156 15.35 12.89 4.09
N MET A 157 14.52 12.14 3.36
CA MET A 157 14.80 10.78 2.94
C MET A 157 15.35 10.71 1.51
N LYS A 158 15.93 9.58 1.13
CA LYS A 158 16.38 9.32 -0.24
C LYS A 158 15.19 9.34 -1.21
N ASP A 159 15.36 9.91 -2.40
CA ASP A 159 14.34 9.91 -3.48
C ASP A 159 13.93 8.47 -3.83
N PRO A 160 12.66 8.07 -3.57
CA PRO A 160 12.11 6.79 -4.00
C PRO A 160 12.23 6.53 -5.50
N GLY A 161 12.38 7.56 -6.33
CA GLY A 161 12.68 7.44 -7.75
C GLY A 161 13.96 6.64 -8.06
N GLN A 162 14.86 6.51 -7.08
CA GLN A 162 16.10 5.73 -7.18
C GLN A 162 15.94 4.27 -6.69
N PHE A 163 14.77 3.89 -6.19
CA PHE A 163 14.50 2.54 -5.69
C PHE A 163 14.25 1.59 -6.85
N LYS A 164 14.65 0.31 -6.67
CA LYS A 164 14.60 -0.67 -7.76
C LYS A 164 13.17 -0.94 -8.22
N SER A 165 12.22 -0.93 -7.28
CA SER A 165 10.80 -1.17 -7.56
C SER A 165 10.06 0.01 -8.19
N TYR A 166 10.61 1.23 -8.13
CA TYR A 166 9.88 2.46 -8.48
C TYR A 166 9.39 2.47 -9.93
N SER A 167 10.26 2.15 -10.89
CA SER A 167 9.88 2.15 -12.31
C SER A 167 8.80 1.11 -12.64
N THR A 168 8.78 0.00 -11.89
CA THR A 168 7.76 -1.05 -12.02
C THR A 168 6.45 -0.60 -11.37
N PHE A 169 6.52 0.13 -10.26
CA PHE A 169 5.37 0.75 -9.61
C PHE A 169 4.72 1.83 -10.49
N CYS A 170 5.48 2.65 -11.22
CA CYS A 170 4.90 3.60 -12.18
C CYS A 170 4.06 2.88 -13.25
N LYS A 171 4.49 1.71 -13.72
CA LYS A 171 3.72 0.88 -14.66
C LYS A 171 2.46 0.28 -14.01
N LEU A 172 2.49 0.02 -12.70
CA LEU A 172 1.29 -0.34 -11.95
C LEU A 172 0.28 0.83 -11.90
N GLU A 173 0.75 2.08 -11.71
CA GLU A 173 -0.09 3.29 -11.77
C GLU A 173 -0.79 3.42 -13.13
N GLU A 174 -0.07 3.23 -14.23
CA GLU A 174 -0.63 3.25 -15.59
C GLU A 174 -1.75 2.22 -15.76
N ILE A 175 -1.49 0.95 -15.41
CA ILE A 175 -2.50 -0.12 -15.49
C ILE A 175 -3.71 0.19 -14.59
N ARG A 176 -3.47 0.67 -13.36
CA ARG A 176 -4.55 1.03 -12.43
C ARG A 176 -5.44 2.11 -13.01
N ASN A 177 -4.85 3.12 -13.66
CA ASN A 177 -5.61 4.18 -14.32
C ASN A 177 -6.44 3.63 -15.48
N ASP A 178 -5.92 2.68 -16.26
CA ASP A 178 -6.67 2.02 -17.32
C ASP A 178 -7.83 1.16 -16.78
N VAL A 179 -7.64 0.49 -15.64
CA VAL A 179 -8.70 -0.27 -14.96
C VAL A 179 -9.84 0.65 -14.51
N ILE A 180 -9.52 1.78 -13.88
CA ILE A 180 -10.52 2.72 -13.35
C ILE A 180 -11.19 3.52 -14.46
N HIS A 181 -10.43 3.95 -15.46
CA HIS A 181 -10.90 4.74 -16.59
C HIS A 181 -11.09 3.88 -17.83
N THR A 182 -11.73 2.71 -17.64
CA THR A 182 -12.01 1.78 -18.75
C THR A 182 -12.81 2.50 -19.82
N ARG A 183 -12.26 2.55 -21.05
CA ARG A 183 -12.93 3.19 -22.19
C ARG A 183 -14.01 2.26 -22.74
N SER A 184 -15.20 2.81 -23.01
CA SER A 184 -16.29 2.08 -23.66
C SER A 184 -16.04 1.84 -25.15
N VAL A 185 -15.18 2.64 -25.78
CA VAL A 185 -14.82 2.53 -27.20
C VAL A 185 -13.30 2.42 -27.32
N LEU A 186 -12.84 1.31 -27.92
CA LEU A 186 -11.43 1.13 -28.23
C LEU A 186 -11.06 1.93 -29.49
N PRO A 187 -9.90 2.60 -29.53
CA PRO A 187 -9.41 3.25 -30.74
C PRO A 187 -9.29 2.26 -31.89
N LYS A 188 -9.63 2.68 -33.12
CA LYS A 188 -9.54 1.82 -34.32
C LYS A 188 -8.14 1.26 -34.58
N ASN A 189 -7.10 1.98 -34.16
CA ASN A 189 -5.69 1.60 -34.34
C ASN A 189 -5.04 1.07 -33.06
N LEU A 190 -5.84 0.63 -32.08
CA LEU A 190 -5.32 0.08 -30.83
C LEU A 190 -4.59 -1.24 -31.12
N LYS A 191 -3.33 -1.34 -30.69
CA LYS A 191 -2.57 -2.59 -30.83
C LYS A 191 -3.03 -3.59 -29.79
N MET A 192 -2.86 -4.88 -30.06
CA MET A 192 -3.27 -5.96 -29.15
C MET A 192 -2.57 -5.80 -27.78
N GLU A 193 -1.27 -5.49 -27.80
CA GLU A 193 -0.46 -5.28 -26.60
C GLU A 193 -0.92 -4.13 -25.70
N ASP A 194 -1.72 -3.21 -26.24
CA ASP A 194 -2.28 -2.07 -25.52
C ASP A 194 -3.66 -2.37 -24.91
N ARG A 195 -4.33 -3.45 -25.33
CA ARG A 195 -5.62 -3.84 -24.76
C ARG A 195 -5.48 -4.23 -23.29
N LEU A 196 -6.41 -3.77 -22.47
CA LEU A 196 -6.36 -4.01 -21.03
C LEU A 196 -6.47 -5.49 -20.69
N ASP A 197 -7.44 -6.21 -21.27
CA ASP A 197 -7.61 -7.65 -21.08
C ASP A 197 -6.35 -8.45 -21.46
N TYR A 198 -5.73 -8.12 -22.60
CA TYR A 198 -4.44 -8.71 -22.99
C TYR A 198 -3.36 -8.43 -21.95
N ARG A 199 -3.20 -7.17 -21.51
CA ARG A 199 -2.19 -6.77 -20.50
C ARG A 199 -2.42 -7.44 -19.15
N LEU A 200 -3.68 -7.63 -18.75
CA LEU A 200 -4.05 -8.33 -17.52
C LEU A 200 -3.71 -9.82 -17.61
N LEU A 201 -3.81 -10.46 -18.77
CA LEU A 201 -3.44 -11.86 -18.96
C LEU A 201 -1.94 -12.11 -19.08
N GLN A 202 -1.10 -11.07 -19.18
CA GLN A 202 0.35 -11.26 -19.23
C GLN A 202 0.92 -11.57 -17.85
N PRO A 203 1.79 -12.59 -17.66
CA PRO A 203 2.40 -12.93 -16.37
C PRO A 203 3.11 -11.75 -15.67
N ARG A 204 3.60 -10.78 -16.45
CA ARG A 204 4.23 -9.55 -15.93
C ARG A 204 3.31 -8.76 -14.99
N ILE A 205 1.99 -8.89 -15.10
CA ILE A 205 1.03 -8.19 -14.25
C ILE A 205 1.26 -8.48 -12.76
N PHE A 206 1.62 -9.72 -12.44
CA PHE A 206 1.90 -10.13 -11.06
C PHE A 206 3.13 -9.39 -10.49
N ASN A 207 4.15 -9.16 -11.33
CA ASN A 207 5.33 -8.38 -10.94
C ASN A 207 4.98 -6.90 -10.76
N LEU A 208 4.10 -6.34 -11.59
CA LEU A 208 3.61 -4.97 -11.42
C LEU A 208 2.90 -4.81 -10.06
N ILE A 209 2.00 -5.73 -9.72
CA ILE A 209 1.25 -5.66 -8.45
C ILE A 209 2.19 -5.82 -7.25
N THR A 210 3.09 -6.81 -7.26
CA THR A 210 4.03 -7.04 -6.15
C THR A 210 5.04 -5.90 -5.97
N SER A 211 5.26 -5.06 -7.01
CA SER A 211 6.14 -3.89 -6.90
C SER A 211 5.69 -2.90 -5.83
N ALA A 212 4.39 -2.78 -5.53
CA ALA A 212 3.90 -1.95 -4.44
C ALA A 212 4.45 -2.40 -3.07
N LYS A 213 4.42 -3.71 -2.78
CA LYS A 213 5.01 -4.27 -1.55
C LYS A 213 6.52 -4.03 -1.50
N SER A 214 7.20 -4.21 -2.63
CA SER A 214 8.64 -3.98 -2.74
C SER A 214 9.01 -2.51 -2.50
N LEU A 215 8.22 -1.58 -3.04
CA LEU A 215 8.42 -0.15 -2.83
C LEU A 215 8.22 0.25 -1.38
N ILE A 216 7.16 -0.24 -0.74
CA ILE A 216 6.93 -0.03 0.70
C ILE A 216 8.10 -0.58 1.53
N LYS A 217 8.64 -1.75 1.18
CA LYS A 217 9.84 -2.31 1.85
C LYS A 217 11.07 -1.41 1.69
N GLU A 218 11.32 -0.87 0.51
CA GLU A 218 12.46 0.03 0.27
C GLU A 218 12.30 1.35 1.02
N ILE A 219 11.08 1.92 1.06
CA ILE A 219 10.76 3.11 1.87
C ILE A 219 10.94 2.81 3.37
N HIS A 220 10.42 1.69 3.86
CA HIS A 220 10.55 1.29 5.27
C HIS A 220 12.01 1.20 5.71
N LYS A 221 12.89 0.63 4.87
CA LYS A 221 14.34 0.58 5.12
C LYS A 221 15.00 1.96 5.20
N SER A 222 14.46 2.95 4.49
CA SER A 222 14.97 4.33 4.51
C SER A 222 14.42 5.18 5.66
N LEU A 223 13.38 4.70 6.34
CA LEU A 223 12.66 5.40 7.42
C LEU A 223 12.26 4.41 8.56
N PRO A 224 13.22 3.80 9.26
CA PRO A 224 12.94 2.68 10.16
C PRO A 224 12.12 3.03 11.42
N TYR A 225 11.98 4.31 11.77
CA TYR A 225 11.43 4.75 13.07
C TYR A 225 10.02 5.35 13.04
N THR A 226 9.31 5.31 11.91
CA THR A 226 7.99 5.96 11.82
C THR A 226 6.85 4.99 12.16
N LYS A 227 6.02 5.33 13.16
CA LYS A 227 4.85 4.52 13.59
C LYS A 227 3.82 4.29 12.48
N GLU A 228 3.84 5.14 11.45
CA GLU A 228 2.95 5.08 10.28
C GLU A 228 3.31 3.91 9.34
N MET A 229 4.50 3.33 9.50
CA MET A 229 4.91 2.18 8.70
C MET A 229 4.04 0.96 8.99
N PRO A 230 3.54 0.27 7.95
CA PRO A 230 2.80 -0.96 8.13
C PRO A 230 3.73 -2.08 8.61
N MET A 231 3.19 -3.01 9.39
CA MET A 231 3.84 -4.31 9.59
C MET A 231 3.70 -5.12 8.29
N LEU A 232 4.82 -5.62 7.77
CA LEU A 232 4.89 -6.27 6.45
C LEU A 232 4.85 -7.80 6.52
N TYR A 233 5.07 -8.33 7.73
CA TYR A 233 5.11 -9.74 8.05
C TYR A 233 4.24 -10.04 9.27
N ASP A 234 3.84 -11.29 9.44
CA ASP A 234 3.04 -11.74 10.59
C ASP A 234 3.89 -11.78 11.89
N THR A 235 5.21 -11.74 11.75
CA THR A 235 6.18 -11.59 12.84
C THR A 235 7.23 -10.56 12.45
N GLU A 236 7.46 -9.56 13.29
CA GLU A 236 8.55 -8.59 13.13
C GLU A 236 9.21 -8.34 14.49
N ASP A 237 10.52 -8.11 14.48
CA ASP A 237 11.20 -7.56 15.64
C ASP A 237 10.85 -6.07 15.74
N ILE A 238 10.33 -5.69 16.90
CA ILE A 238 9.96 -4.32 17.21
C ILE A 238 11.09 -3.74 18.05
N GLU A 239 11.68 -2.67 17.55
CA GLU A 239 12.73 -1.95 18.25
C GLU A 239 12.17 -1.32 19.52
N LYS A 240 12.91 -1.49 20.62
CA LYS A 240 12.53 -0.98 21.93
C LYS A 240 13.07 0.43 22.10
N ILE A 241 12.23 1.33 22.62
CA ILE A 241 12.64 2.66 23.04
C ILE A 241 13.07 2.57 24.50
N LYS A 242 14.32 2.90 24.80
CA LYS A 242 14.84 2.87 26.17
C LYS A 242 14.48 4.15 26.91
N ILE A 243 13.88 4.01 28.09
CA ILE A 243 13.57 5.13 28.99
C ILE A 243 14.04 4.77 30.41
N LYS A 244 14.46 5.77 31.21
CA LYS A 244 14.88 5.50 32.59
C LYS A 244 13.68 5.23 33.47
N SER A 245 12.66 6.07 33.35
CA SER A 245 11.36 5.94 34.04
C SER A 245 10.23 6.49 33.16
N TRP A 246 8.98 6.28 33.58
CA TRP A 246 7.80 6.82 32.90
C TRP A 246 7.77 8.36 32.86
N ASP A 247 8.42 9.02 33.82
CA ASP A 247 8.47 10.48 33.89
C ASP A 247 9.24 11.09 32.69
N ASP A 248 10.16 10.33 32.08
CA ASP A 248 10.92 10.75 30.91
C ASP A 248 10.05 10.97 29.67
N LEU A 249 8.87 10.33 29.61
CA LEU A 249 7.95 10.46 28.49
C LEU A 249 7.06 11.72 28.59
N GLY A 250 7.21 12.52 29.65
CA GLY A 250 6.44 13.75 29.84
C GLY A 250 4.94 13.50 30.04
N PHE A 251 4.52 12.26 30.30
CA PHE A 251 3.14 11.94 30.65
C PHE A 251 2.89 12.40 32.09
N SER A 252 2.45 13.66 32.24
CA SER A 252 1.71 14.06 33.43
C SER A 252 0.62 13.02 33.68
N LYS A 253 0.79 12.26 34.77
CA LYS A 253 -0.10 11.23 35.31
C LYS A 253 -1.51 11.27 34.70
N ILE A 254 -1.84 10.23 33.94
CA ILE A 254 -3.25 9.90 33.73
C ILE A 254 -3.72 9.30 35.06
N GLU A 255 -4.35 10.14 35.89
CA GLU A 255 -5.15 9.70 37.04
C GLU A 255 -6.35 8.86 36.59
#